data_AF-A0A940EVF6-F1
#
_entry.id   AF-A0A940EVF6-F1
#
_cell.length_a   1.000
_cell.length_b   1.000
_cell.length_c   1.000
_cell.angle_alpha   90.00
_cell.angle_beta   90.00
_cell.angle_gamma   90.00
#
_symmetry.space_group_name_H-M   'P 1'
#
loop_
_entity.id
_entity.type
_entity.pdbx_description
1 polymer ?
#
loop_
_entity_poly.entity_id
_entity_poly.type
_entity_poly.pdbx_seq_one_letter_code
_entity_poly.pdbx_strand_id
1 'polypeptide(L)' 'MVKKIQLNDAQWNTLRALQAAHAQKLPTDTIKVSERLRSNGLVMADRQGSLFLTEQGLRRLSQGR' A
#
# COMPACT_ATOMS: atom_id res chain seq x y z
N MET A 1 -8.30 12.95 -13.01
CA MET A 1 -7.68 11.83 -13.74
C MET A 1 -6.96 10.91 -12.75
N VAL A 2 -7.42 9.67 -12.56
CA VAL A 2 -6.62 8.66 -11.84
C VAL A 2 -5.45 8.27 -12.75
N LYS A 3 -4.23 8.67 -12.40
CA LYS A 3 -3.03 8.20 -13.10
C LYS A 3 -3.00 6.67 -12.99
N LYS A 4 -3.11 5.97 -14.12
CA LYS A 4 -2.91 4.52 -14.19
C LYS A 4 -1.43 4.23 -13.94
N ILE A 5 -1.03 4.11 -12.67
CA ILE A 5 0.33 3.70 -12.36
C ILE A 5 0.42 2.19 -12.55
N GLN A 6 1.39 1.74 -13.34
CA GLN A 6 1.79 0.34 -13.34
C GLN A 6 2.64 0.10 -12.10
N LEU A 7 2.29 -0.94 -11.36
CA LEU A 7 3.04 -1.39 -10.20
C LEU A 7 4.02 -2.47 -10.66
N ASN A 8 5.26 -2.37 -10.20
CA ASN A 8 6.19 -3.48 -10.34
C ASN A 8 5.93 -4.56 -9.28
N ASP A 9 6.57 -5.71 -9.40
CA ASP A 9 6.32 -6.85 -8.50
C ASP A 9 6.66 -6.52 -7.04
N ALA A 10 7.71 -5.74 -6.79
CA ALA A 10 8.06 -5.28 -5.45
C ALA A 10 6.96 -4.41 -4.83
N GLN A 11 6.44 -3.43 -5.58
CA GLN A 11 5.38 -2.53 -5.14
C GLN A 11 4.07 -3.28 -4.93
N TRP A 12 3.74 -4.20 -5.85
CA TRP A 12 2.57 -5.06 -5.72
C TRP A 12 2.64 -5.92 -4.45
N ASN A 13 3.79 -6.54 -4.19
CA ASN A 13 4.03 -7.33 -2.99
C ASN A 13 3.95 -6.47 -1.71
N THR A 14 4.45 -5.23 -1.73
CA THR A 14 4.27 -4.29 -0.61
C THR A 14 2.79 -4.05 -0.32
N LEU A 15 1.97 -3.80 -1.35
CA LEU A 15 0.54 -3.57 -1.14
C LEU A 15 -0.16 -4.82 -0.57
N ARG A 16 0.19 -6.02 -1.06
CA ARG A 16 -0.34 -7.30 -0.52
C ARG A 16 0.09 -7.51 0.93
N ALA A 17 1.34 -7.23 1.27
CA ALA A 17 1.87 -7.35 2.62
C ALA A 17 1.13 -6.41 3.59
N LEU A 18 0.88 -5.15 3.19
CA LEU A 18 0.10 -4.20 3.99
C LEU A 18 -1.35 -4.66 4.19
N GLN A 19 -2.00 -5.21 3.16
CA GLN A 19 -3.35 -5.76 3.29
C GLN A 19 -3.38 -6.94 4.28
N ALA A 20 -2.43 -7.87 4.15
CA ALA A 20 -2.34 -9.03 5.02
C ALA A 20 -2.00 -8.65 6.47
N ALA A 21 -1.11 -7.68 6.67
CA ALA A 21 -0.78 -7.16 7.99
C ALA A 21 -1.99 -6.48 8.64
N HIS A 22 -2.73 -5.65 7.90
CA HIS A 22 -3.94 -5.01 8.39
C HIS A 22 -5.02 -6.03 8.77
N ALA A 23 -5.23 -7.07 7.94
CA ALA A 23 -6.18 -8.15 8.24
C ALA A 23 -5.82 -8.93 9.51
N GLN A 24 -4.53 -9.09 9.77
CA GLN A 24 -4.00 -9.79 10.95
C GLN A 24 -3.70 -8.87 12.13
N LYS A 25 -3.95 -7.55 12.01
CA LYS A 25 -3.58 -6.52 13.00
C LYS A 25 -2.10 -6.56 13.39
N LEU A 26 -1.23 -6.88 12.43
CA LEU A 26 0.21 -6.93 12.63
C LEU A 26 0.83 -5.54 12.48
N PRO A 27 1.91 -5.24 13.22
CA PRO A 27 2.67 -4.02 13.05
C PRO A 27 3.27 -3.95 11.63
N THR A 28 3.23 -2.76 11.04
CA THR A 28 3.67 -2.51 9.66
C THR A 28 5.00 -1.75 9.60
N ASP A 29 5.64 -1.51 10.75
CA ASP A 29 6.90 -0.77 10.89
C ASP A 29 8.07 -1.38 10.11
N THR A 30 8.03 -2.70 9.89
CA THR A 30 9.05 -3.43 9.13
C THR A 30 8.81 -3.40 7.62
N ILE A 31 7.62 -2.97 7.17
CA ILE A 31 7.25 -2.95 5.76
C ILE A 31 7.83 -1.70 5.10
N LYS A 32 8.88 -1.90 4.30
CA LYS A 32 9.46 -0.83 3.49
C LYS A 32 8.51 -0.47 2.35
N VAL A 33 7.95 0.74 2.42
CA VAL A 33 7.07 1.29 1.39
C VAL A 33 7.87 2.23 0.51
N SER A 34 7.87 1.97 -0.79
CA SER A 34 8.51 2.87 -1.76
C SER A 34 7.83 4.24 -1.79
N GLU A 35 8.61 5.30 -1.96
CA GLU A 35 8.09 6.67 -2.06
C GLU A 35 7.00 6.79 -3.13
N ARG A 36 7.16 6.09 -4.27
CA ARG A 36 6.17 6.05 -5.35
C ARG A 36 4.79 5.58 -4.89
N LEU A 37 4.68 4.62 -3.97
CA LEU A 37 3.38 4.20 -3.44
C LEU A 37 2.73 5.30 -2.58
N ARG A 38 3.53 6.04 -1.81
CA ARG A 38 3.05 7.17 -0.99
C ARG A 38 2.67 8.37 -1.87
N SER A 39 3.53 8.76 -2.82
CA SER A 39 3.28 9.90 -3.72
C SER A 39 2.10 9.69 -4.65
N ASN A 40 1.72 8.45 -4.93
CA ASN A 40 0.50 8.13 -5.67
C ASN A 40 -0.71 7.89 -4.77
N GLY A 41 -0.61 8.15 -3.46
CA GLY A 41 -1.73 8.06 -2.53
C GLY A 41 -2.22 6.63 -2.29
N LEU A 42 -1.43 5.60 -2.58
CA LEU A 42 -1.84 4.20 -2.36
C LEU A 42 -1.60 3.73 -0.93
N VAL A 43 -0.65 4.35 -0.24
CA VAL A 43 -0.26 4.03 1.13
C VAL A 43 -0.13 5.32 1.93
N MET A 44 -0.66 5.32 3.15
CA MET A 44 -0.48 6.38 4.14
C MET A 44 0.05 5.80 5.46
N ALA A 45 0.60 6.69 6.30
CA ALA A 45 0.90 6.39 7.69
C ALA A 45 -0.15 7.07 8.58
N ASP A 46 -0.54 6.41 9.68
CA ASP A 46 -1.40 7.01 10.69
C ASP A 46 -0.59 7.90 11.65
N ARG A 47 -1.25 8.41 12.70
CA ARG A 47 -0.59 9.25 13.72
C ARG A 47 0.45 8.50 14.56
N GLN A 48 0.39 7.17 14.58
CA GLN A 48 1.32 6.30 15.30
C GLN A 48 2.50 5.87 14.39
N GLY A 49 2.47 6.22 13.11
CA GLY A 49 3.47 5.80 12.11
C GLY A 49 3.14 4.48 11.42
N SER A 50 2.02 3.84 11.77
CA SER A 50 1.59 2.58 11.16
C SER A 50 1.17 2.81 9.72
N LEU A 51 1.74 2.02 8.81
CA LEU A 51 1.45 2.08 7.38
C LEU A 51 0.18 1.29 7.06
N PHE A 52 -0.71 1.89 6.27
CA PHE A 52 -1.96 1.28 5.82
C PHE A 52 -2.28 1.63 4.36
N LEU A 53 -3.06 0.76 3.72
CA LEU A 53 -3.58 1.02 2.38
C LEU A 53 -4.71 2.05 2.42
N THR A 54 -4.64 3.05 1.56
CA THR A 54 -5.79 3.94 1.33
C THR A 54 -6.87 3.21 0.54
N GLU A 55 -8.06 3.80 0.41
CA GLU A 55 -9.09 3.29 -0.49
C GLU A 55 -8.58 3.13 -1.94
N GLN A 56 -7.70 4.04 -2.39
CA GLN A 56 -7.11 3.95 -3.71
C GLN A 56 -6.14 2.75 -3.81
N GLY A 57 -5.33 2.52 -2.79
CA GLY A 57 -4.46 1.35 -2.68
C GLY A 57 -5.24 0.04 -2.71
N LEU A 58 -6.34 -0.04 -1.96
CA LEU A 58 -7.24 -1.20 -1.93
C LEU A 58 -7.87 -1.45 -3.30
N ARG A 59 -8.47 -0.42 -3.92
CA ARG A 59 -9.04 -0.53 -5.27
C ARG A 59 -8.00 -0.98 -6.28
N ARG A 60 -6.79 -0.43 -6.21
CA ARG A 60 -5.68 -0.79 -7.11
C ARG A 60 -5.28 -2.25 -6.94
N LEU A 61 -5.31 -2.77 -5.71
CA LEU A 61 -5.03 -4.17 -5.41
C LEU A 61 -6.13 -5.12 -5.91
N SER A 62 -7.40 -4.69 -5.85
CA SER A 62 -8.52 -5.46 -6.42
C SER A 62 -8.54 -5.49 -7.95
N GLN A 63 -7.90 -4.52 -8.62
CA GLN A 63 -7.83 -4.45 -10.08
C GLN A 63 -6.72 -5.30 -10.72
N GLY A 64 -5.92 -6.01 -9.92
CA GLY A 64 -4.76 -6.75 -10.43
C GLY A 64 -3.61 -5.82 -10.81
N ARG A 65 -2.51 -6.37 -11.35
CA ARG A 65 -1.31 -5.60 -11.72
C ARG A 65 -1.56 -4.63 -12.88
#